data_AF-A0A0F9K3J1-F1
#
_entry.id   AF-A0A0F9K3J1-F1
#
_cell.length_a   1.000
_cell.length_b   1.000
_cell.length_c   1.000
_cell.angle_alpha   90.00
_cell.angle_beta   90.00
_cell.angle_gamma   90.00
#
_symmetry.space_group_name_H-M   'P 1'
#
loop_
_entity.id
_entity.type
_entity.pdbx_description
1 polymer ?
#
loop_
_entity_poly.entity_id
_entity_poly.type
_entity_poly.pdbx_seq_one_letter_code
_entity_poly.pdbx_strand_id
1 'polypeptide(L)'
;LAPKLSECYRHSNITLHTLAEVQKVDGSVGDFTVEVLQHPRYVKEDVCTNCNECADICPVRGIANFFDADLLTQSAAQIAFPSAVPAAYNIDPSKCLYLNYEICGLCYQTCGADAIDLKQKESILTLDNIGAIIVATGLDLDEDIHTLNLYGYQKYDNVITAMELERLISASGPQEGHLSRLSDGKHPKKIAFLQCIGSRDYTGEGQPYCSSVCCMYTTKEAIIAFEHDNELESFVFYIDMRAGGKGFQKFLRRGEEEYNIKYYKSKISHLEVDEHDNPIITYEDYETSKIKQLTVDLAVLATCIIPSRGISKLSEILGFELNHYDFIKTNPFLPIETSVEGIYTCGCAREPMDIPRSVAEASGAAARAAEVIKGG
;
A
#
# COMPACT_ATOMS: atom_id res chain seq x y z
N LEU A 1 1.98 -0.05 14.15
CA LEU A 1 2.64 -1.16 13.43
C LEU A 1 4.08 -1.37 13.88
N ALA A 2 4.91 -0.32 13.98
CA ALA A 2 6.35 -0.42 14.30
C ALA A 2 6.74 -1.35 15.47
N PRO A 3 6.02 -1.37 16.63
CA PRO A 3 6.35 -2.32 17.70
C PRO A 3 6.26 -3.79 17.27
N LYS A 4 5.25 -4.13 16.45
CA LYS A 4 5.06 -5.49 15.94
C LYS A 4 6.15 -5.91 14.95
N LEU A 5 6.61 -4.98 14.10
CA LEU A 5 7.74 -5.24 13.20
C LEU A 5 9.01 -5.54 13.99
N SER A 6 9.31 -4.72 15.01
CA SER A 6 10.47 -4.93 15.87
C SER A 6 10.35 -6.20 16.73
N GLU A 7 9.16 -6.54 17.21
CA GLU A 7 8.90 -7.78 17.94
C GLU A 7 9.17 -8.99 17.04
N CYS A 8 8.61 -9.01 15.82
CA CYS A 8 8.82 -10.11 14.86
C CYS A 8 10.30 -10.30 14.52
N TYR A 9 11.02 -9.21 14.24
CA TYR A 9 12.45 -9.28 13.87
C TYR A 9 13.34 -9.82 14.99
N ARG A 10 12.99 -9.59 16.26
CA ARG A 10 13.78 -10.02 17.41
C ARG A 10 13.28 -11.34 18.03
N HIS A 11 12.24 -11.95 17.47
CA HIS A 11 11.61 -13.11 18.08
C HIS A 11 12.44 -14.37 17.83
N SER A 12 12.78 -15.11 18.89
CA SER A 12 13.68 -16.28 18.82
C SER A 12 13.16 -17.42 17.94
N ASN A 13 11.86 -17.48 17.71
CA ASN A 13 11.20 -18.52 16.90
C ASN A 13 10.72 -18.01 15.53
N ILE A 14 11.12 -16.80 15.12
CA ILE A 14 10.79 -16.25 13.81
C ILE A 14 12.08 -15.90 13.11
N THR A 15 12.31 -16.50 11.94
CA THR A 15 13.38 -16.10 11.03
C THR A 15 12.77 -15.22 9.94
N LEU A 16 13.25 -13.99 9.82
CA LEU A 16 12.78 -13.06 8.80
C LEU A 16 13.72 -13.08 7.58
N HIS A 17 13.20 -13.48 6.43
CA HIS A 17 13.90 -13.35 5.15
C HIS A 17 13.33 -12.14 4.40
N THR A 18 14.06 -11.03 4.39
CA THR A 18 13.69 -9.83 3.61
C THR A 18 14.39 -9.84 2.25
N LEU A 19 13.83 -9.11 1.27
CA LEU A 19 14.31 -9.14 -0.12
C LEU A 19 14.38 -10.58 -0.65
N ALA A 20 13.32 -11.35 -0.38
CA ALA A 20 13.27 -12.76 -0.65
C ALA A 20 11.91 -13.15 -1.23
N GLU A 21 11.90 -14.07 -2.19
CA GLU A 21 10.70 -14.53 -2.89
C GLU A 21 10.65 -16.05 -2.94
N VAL A 22 9.48 -16.64 -2.64
CA VAL A 22 9.26 -18.07 -2.85
C VAL A 22 9.27 -18.36 -4.35
N GLN A 23 10.11 -19.29 -4.78
CA GLN A 23 10.21 -19.71 -6.20
C GLN A 23 9.56 -21.06 -6.44
N LYS A 24 9.61 -21.96 -5.46
CA LYS A 24 9.13 -23.33 -5.60
C LYS A 24 8.68 -23.86 -4.26
N VAL A 25 7.59 -24.64 -4.28
CA VAL A 25 7.16 -25.44 -3.14
C VAL A 25 6.89 -26.85 -3.64
N ASP A 26 7.52 -27.83 -2.99
CA ASP A 26 7.26 -29.25 -3.17
C ASP A 26 6.76 -29.85 -1.85
N GLY A 27 6.18 -31.06 -1.92
CA GLY A 27 5.70 -31.79 -0.75
C GLY A 27 4.21 -31.62 -0.51
N SER A 28 3.80 -31.86 0.73
CA SER A 28 2.38 -31.83 1.14
C SER A 28 2.24 -31.34 2.57
N VAL A 29 1.01 -31.16 3.03
CA VAL A 29 0.69 -30.81 4.43
C VAL A 29 1.55 -31.60 5.42
N GLY A 30 2.19 -30.89 6.36
CA GLY A 30 3.09 -31.47 7.37
C GLY A 30 4.55 -31.66 6.91
N ASP A 31 4.85 -31.61 5.61
CA ASP A 31 6.20 -31.82 5.06
C ASP A 31 6.39 -31.12 3.70
N PHE A 32 6.39 -29.79 3.72
CA PHE A 32 6.74 -28.97 2.56
C PHE A 32 8.25 -28.69 2.52
N THR A 33 8.78 -28.62 1.31
CA THR A 33 10.10 -28.06 1.01
C THR A 33 9.91 -26.79 0.19
N VAL A 34 10.47 -25.68 0.66
CA VAL A 34 10.30 -24.35 0.05
C VAL A 34 11.65 -23.84 -0.43
N GLU A 35 11.76 -23.54 -1.72
CA GLU A 35 12.91 -22.81 -2.28
C GLU A 35 12.60 -21.31 -2.30
N VAL A 36 13.45 -20.55 -1.62
CA VAL A 36 13.35 -19.10 -1.51
C VAL A 36 14.53 -18.46 -2.22
N LEU A 37 14.26 -17.63 -3.22
CA LEU A 37 15.26 -16.77 -3.83
C LEU A 37 15.53 -15.60 -2.90
N GLN A 38 16.76 -15.51 -2.42
CA GLN A 38 17.27 -14.39 -1.64
C GLN A 38 17.98 -13.43 -2.59
N HIS A 39 17.41 -12.24 -2.78
CA HIS A 39 18.05 -11.18 -3.55
C HIS A 39 19.18 -10.54 -2.72
N PRO A 40 20.28 -10.13 -3.38
CA PRO A 40 21.35 -9.41 -2.72
C PRO A 40 20.84 -8.04 -2.26
N ARG A 41 21.08 -7.73 -0.98
CA ARG A 41 20.86 -6.39 -0.43
C ARG A 41 21.96 -5.42 -0.88
N TYR A 42 23.13 -5.97 -1.21
CA TYR A 42 24.42 -5.30 -1.43
C TYR A 42 24.91 -4.49 -0.21
N VAL A 43 24.31 -4.77 0.95
CA VAL A 43 24.65 -4.21 2.25
C VAL A 43 24.56 -5.36 3.25
N LYS A 44 25.58 -5.51 4.10
CA LYS A 44 25.61 -6.44 5.23
C LYS A 44 24.66 -5.92 6.30
N GLU A 45 23.52 -6.59 6.46
CA GLU A 45 22.42 -6.17 7.35
C GLU A 45 22.86 -6.03 8.81
N ASP A 46 23.67 -6.97 9.29
CA ASP A 46 24.19 -7.06 10.65
C ASP A 46 25.28 -6.01 10.97
N VAL A 47 25.88 -5.42 9.93
CA VAL A 47 26.94 -4.41 10.04
C VAL A 47 26.41 -3.00 9.81
N CYS A 48 25.31 -2.85 9.06
CA CYS A 48 24.75 -1.55 8.70
C CYS A 48 24.30 -0.76 9.94
N THR A 49 24.72 0.50 10.04
CA THR A 49 24.37 1.39 11.14
C THR A 49 23.20 2.33 10.83
N ASN A 50 22.60 2.24 9.64
CA ASN A 50 21.51 3.11 9.20
C ASN A 50 21.83 4.62 9.25
N CYS A 51 23.06 5.02 8.89
CA CYS A 51 23.54 6.40 9.05
C CYS A 51 23.27 7.35 7.86
N ASN A 52 22.68 6.88 6.76
CA ASN A 52 22.37 7.64 5.54
C ASN A 52 23.55 8.12 4.66
N GLU A 53 24.79 8.04 5.11
CA GLU A 53 25.96 8.54 4.36
C GLU A 53 26.09 7.97 2.93
N CYS A 54 25.72 6.70 2.74
CA CYS A 54 25.78 6.04 1.43
C CYS A 54 24.74 6.60 0.44
N ALA A 55 23.56 7.02 0.91
CA ALA A 55 22.53 7.62 0.07
C ALA A 55 22.90 9.05 -0.33
N ASP A 56 23.42 9.83 0.62
CA ASP A 56 23.83 11.21 0.41
C ASP A 56 24.92 11.32 -0.66
N ILE A 57 25.93 10.44 -0.60
CA ILE A 57 27.06 10.47 -1.54
C ILE A 57 26.78 9.79 -2.89
N CYS A 58 25.69 9.03 -3.00
CA CYS A 58 25.35 8.33 -4.24
C CYS A 58 25.14 9.36 -5.37
N PRO A 59 25.72 9.20 -6.57
CA PRO A 59 25.47 10.13 -7.67
C PRO A 59 24.16 9.85 -8.41
N VAL A 60 23.55 8.67 -8.18
CA VAL A 60 22.26 8.31 -8.77
C VAL A 60 21.16 9.10 -8.06
N ARG A 61 20.31 9.73 -8.86
CA ARG A 61 19.12 10.48 -8.44
C ARG A 61 17.97 10.10 -9.37
N GLY A 62 16.73 10.34 -8.94
CA GLY A 62 15.56 10.14 -9.80
C GLY A 62 14.98 8.72 -9.78
N ILE A 63 15.35 7.86 -8.83
CA ILE A 63 14.63 6.59 -8.61
C ILE A 63 13.33 6.94 -7.90
N ALA A 64 12.18 6.56 -8.46
CA ALA A 64 10.90 6.82 -7.81
C ALA A 64 10.83 6.14 -6.44
N ASN A 65 10.33 6.85 -5.43
CA ASN A 65 10.12 6.28 -4.12
C ASN A 65 8.70 5.75 -3.98
N PHE A 66 8.55 4.45 -4.23
CA PHE A 66 7.27 3.75 -4.11
C PHE A 66 6.62 3.90 -2.72
N PHE A 67 7.42 3.95 -1.65
CA PHE A 67 6.88 4.16 -0.29
C PHE A 67 6.20 5.52 -0.13
N ASP A 68 6.70 6.54 -0.85
CA ASP A 68 6.13 7.88 -0.89
C ASP A 68 5.17 8.08 -2.07
N ALA A 69 4.55 7.00 -2.57
CA ALA A 69 3.62 7.04 -3.70
C ALA A 69 4.22 7.73 -4.93
N ASP A 70 5.53 7.53 -5.15
CA ASP A 70 6.31 8.13 -6.25
C ASP A 70 6.37 9.67 -6.26
N LEU A 71 5.93 10.34 -5.18
CA LEU A 71 6.00 11.79 -5.02
C LEU A 71 7.42 12.32 -4.81
N LEU A 72 8.33 11.44 -4.36
CA LEU A 72 9.73 11.73 -4.18
C LEU A 72 10.60 10.82 -5.03
N THR A 73 11.84 11.27 -5.22
CA THR A 73 12.89 10.43 -5.77
C THR A 73 13.97 10.17 -4.73
N GLN A 74 14.65 9.04 -4.87
CA GLN A 74 15.71 8.58 -4.00
C GLN A 74 16.94 8.16 -4.79
N SER A 75 18.01 7.89 -4.06
CA SER A 75 19.27 7.40 -4.63
C SER A 75 19.26 5.89 -4.79
N ALA A 76 20.24 5.33 -5.50
CA ALA A 76 20.37 3.88 -5.57
C ALA A 76 20.63 3.26 -4.19
N ALA A 77 21.39 3.93 -3.32
CA ALA A 77 21.51 3.51 -1.92
C ALA A 77 20.33 4.09 -1.14
N GLN A 78 19.46 3.22 -0.64
CA GLN A 78 18.16 3.63 -0.08
C GLN A 78 17.73 2.74 1.08
N ILE A 79 16.79 3.23 1.88
CA ILE A 79 16.09 2.45 2.89
C ILE A 79 14.60 2.44 2.54
N ALA A 80 13.91 1.33 2.79
CA ALA A 80 12.52 1.17 2.34
C ALA A 80 11.58 2.24 2.93
N PHE A 81 11.79 2.63 4.19
CA PHE A 81 11.10 3.71 4.88
C PHE A 81 11.83 4.07 6.19
N PRO A 82 11.57 5.23 6.82
CA PRO A 82 12.35 5.71 7.98
C PRO A 82 12.39 4.76 9.19
N SER A 83 11.39 3.91 9.37
CA SER A 83 11.30 2.92 10.45
C SER A 83 11.36 1.48 9.92
N ALA A 84 12.04 1.26 8.79
CA ALA A 84 12.17 -0.05 8.18
C ALA A 84 12.78 -1.07 9.15
N VAL A 85 12.30 -2.30 9.06
CA VAL A 85 12.81 -3.45 9.79
C VAL A 85 13.10 -4.55 8.77
N PRO A 86 14.35 -5.01 8.63
CA PRO A 86 15.57 -4.56 9.31
C PRO A 86 15.90 -3.08 9.04
N ALA A 87 16.49 -2.41 10.02
CA ALA A 87 16.94 -1.02 9.90
C ALA A 87 18.27 -0.96 9.13
N ALA A 88 18.25 -1.38 7.86
CA ALA A 88 19.41 -1.48 7.01
C ALA A 88 19.09 -0.96 5.60
N TYR A 89 20.06 -0.26 5.01
CA TYR A 89 20.01 0.18 3.62
C TYR A 89 20.03 -1.02 2.65
N ASN A 90 19.65 -0.76 1.42
CA ASN A 90 19.85 -1.63 0.26
C ASN A 90 20.38 -0.80 -0.91
N ILE A 91 20.89 -1.46 -1.95
CA ILE A 91 21.30 -0.80 -3.19
C ILE A 91 20.41 -1.29 -4.33
N ASP A 92 19.71 -0.38 -5.00
CA ASP A 92 18.90 -0.66 -6.18
C ASP A 92 19.81 -1.09 -7.35
N PRO A 93 19.76 -2.37 -7.77
CA PRO A 93 20.61 -2.85 -8.86
C PRO A 93 20.22 -2.27 -10.22
N SER A 94 18.97 -1.82 -10.41
CA SER A 94 18.47 -1.36 -11.71
C SER A 94 19.07 -0.02 -12.14
N LYS A 95 19.59 0.78 -11.19
CA LYS A 95 20.14 2.13 -11.46
C LYS A 95 21.55 2.33 -10.89
N CYS A 96 22.06 1.44 -10.04
CA CYS A 96 23.40 1.57 -9.47
C CYS A 96 24.50 1.55 -10.54
N LEU A 97 25.33 2.61 -10.60
CA LEU A 97 26.39 2.74 -11.60
C LEU A 97 27.52 1.71 -11.46
N TYR A 98 27.78 1.20 -10.25
CA TYR A 98 28.76 0.12 -10.07
C TYR A 98 28.22 -1.20 -10.61
N LEU A 99 26.99 -1.57 -10.23
CA LEU A 99 26.42 -2.86 -10.59
C LEU A 99 26.15 -2.98 -12.10
N ASN A 100 25.89 -1.86 -12.77
CA ASN A 100 25.63 -1.84 -14.21
C ASN A 100 26.88 -1.58 -15.08
N TYR A 101 27.86 -0.81 -14.57
CA TYR A 101 28.98 -0.32 -15.40
C TYR A 101 30.35 -0.38 -14.72
N GLU A 102 30.42 -0.76 -13.43
CA GLU A 102 31.66 -0.83 -12.63
C GLU A 102 32.44 0.50 -12.51
N ILE A 103 31.78 1.66 -12.63
CA ILE A 103 32.42 2.99 -12.66
C ILE A 103 32.31 3.80 -11.36
N CYS A 104 31.58 3.33 -10.34
CA CYS A 104 31.31 4.10 -9.12
C CYS A 104 31.63 3.29 -7.87
N GLY A 105 32.21 3.88 -6.83
CA GLY A 105 32.49 3.19 -5.57
C GLY A 105 32.23 4.05 -4.32
N LEU A 106 31.54 5.18 -4.49
CA LEU A 106 31.47 6.22 -3.46
C LEU A 106 30.79 5.72 -2.17
N CYS A 107 29.68 4.99 -2.28
CA CYS A 107 29.00 4.44 -1.11
C CYS A 107 29.88 3.46 -0.31
N TYR A 108 30.66 2.63 -1.01
CA TYR A 108 31.62 1.71 -0.40
C TYR A 108 32.77 2.46 0.28
N GLN A 109 33.34 3.46 -0.38
CA GLN A 109 34.46 4.25 0.13
C GLN A 109 34.09 5.09 1.36
N THR A 110 32.86 5.59 1.42
CA THR A 110 32.39 6.45 2.53
C THR A 110 31.89 5.65 3.73
N CYS A 111 31.42 4.40 3.55
CA CYS A 111 30.80 3.64 4.63
C CYS A 111 31.80 3.27 5.73
N GLY A 112 31.82 4.03 6.82
CA GLY A 112 32.75 3.78 7.95
C GLY A 112 32.56 2.44 8.67
N ALA A 113 31.37 1.84 8.57
CA ALA A 113 31.09 0.52 9.12
C ALA A 113 31.55 -0.64 8.21
N ASP A 114 32.02 -0.35 6.99
CA ASP A 114 32.30 -1.34 5.96
C ASP A 114 31.08 -2.25 5.67
N ALA A 115 29.86 -1.69 5.67
CA ALA A 115 28.63 -2.47 5.47
C ALA A 115 28.34 -2.76 3.98
N ILE A 116 28.86 -1.98 3.04
CA ILE A 116 28.54 -2.11 1.62
C ILE A 116 29.28 -3.30 1.00
N ASP A 117 28.54 -4.23 0.39
CA ASP A 117 29.10 -5.38 -0.33
C ASP A 117 28.42 -5.52 -1.69
N LEU A 118 28.96 -4.81 -2.68
CA LEU A 118 28.48 -4.81 -4.07
C LEU A 118 28.74 -6.13 -4.81
N LYS A 119 29.39 -7.10 -4.17
CA LYS A 119 29.67 -8.43 -4.75
C LYS A 119 28.70 -9.49 -4.28
N GLN A 120 27.76 -9.16 -3.38
CA GLN A 120 26.67 -10.07 -3.02
C GLN A 120 25.95 -10.57 -4.29
N LYS A 121 25.61 -11.84 -4.29
CA LYS A 121 24.88 -12.50 -5.39
C LYS A 121 23.57 -13.04 -4.85
N GLU A 122 22.65 -13.26 -5.78
CA GLU A 122 21.46 -14.05 -5.49
C GLU A 122 21.85 -15.45 -4.98
N SER A 123 21.05 -15.95 -4.05
CA SER A 123 21.21 -17.28 -3.50
C SER A 123 19.85 -17.94 -3.32
N ILE A 124 19.79 -19.26 -3.48
CA ILE A 124 18.60 -20.05 -3.14
C ILE A 124 18.77 -20.59 -1.73
N LEU A 125 17.78 -20.34 -0.88
CA LEU A 125 17.62 -20.92 0.44
C LEU A 125 16.59 -22.04 0.33
N THR A 126 16.97 -23.26 0.73
CA THR A 126 16.04 -24.39 0.83
C THR A 126 15.58 -24.53 2.28
N LEU A 127 14.27 -24.43 2.51
CA LEU A 127 13.63 -24.62 3.80
C LEU A 127 12.89 -25.96 3.80
N ASP A 128 13.45 -26.96 4.47
CA ASP A 128 12.87 -28.29 4.59
C ASP A 128 11.96 -28.40 5.83
N ASN A 129 11.10 -29.44 5.85
CA ASN A 129 10.22 -29.79 6.98
C ASN A 129 9.27 -28.64 7.39
N ILE A 130 8.74 -27.89 6.42
CA ILE A 130 7.75 -26.85 6.68
C ILE A 130 6.37 -27.51 6.83
N GLY A 131 5.76 -27.42 8.02
CA GLY A 131 4.48 -28.10 8.27
C GLY A 131 3.26 -27.42 7.64
N ALA A 132 3.28 -26.10 7.51
CA ALA A 132 2.17 -25.32 6.96
C ALA A 132 2.67 -24.00 6.36
N ILE A 133 1.91 -23.44 5.41
CA ILE A 133 2.20 -22.18 4.73
C ILE A 133 1.03 -21.22 4.94
N ILE A 134 1.32 -19.94 5.20
CA ILE A 134 0.30 -18.88 5.30
C ILE A 134 0.62 -17.80 4.26
N VAL A 135 -0.30 -17.56 3.34
CA VAL A 135 -0.20 -16.52 2.31
C VAL A 135 -0.83 -15.23 2.83
N ALA A 136 0.00 -14.21 3.05
CA ALA A 136 -0.39 -12.91 3.58
C ALA A 136 0.19 -11.76 2.72
N THR A 137 0.15 -11.90 1.39
CA THR A 137 0.77 -10.95 0.43
C THR A 137 0.04 -9.61 0.32
N GLY A 138 -1.06 -9.43 1.04
CA GLY A 138 -1.76 -8.16 1.12
C GLY A 138 -2.47 -7.79 -0.18
N LEU A 139 -2.29 -6.54 -0.60
CA LEU A 139 -3.01 -5.92 -1.70
C LEU A 139 -2.13 -4.94 -2.46
N ASP A 140 -2.60 -4.56 -3.64
CA ASP A 140 -2.14 -3.36 -4.36
C ASP A 140 -3.31 -2.39 -4.56
N LEU A 141 -2.99 -1.15 -4.95
CA LEU A 141 -3.97 -0.18 -5.42
C LEU A 141 -4.07 -0.23 -6.95
N ASP A 142 -5.29 -0.10 -7.44
CA ASP A 142 -5.58 0.06 -8.85
C ASP A 142 -5.25 1.50 -9.26
N GLU A 143 -4.01 1.66 -9.70
CA GLU A 143 -3.44 2.93 -10.16
C GLU A 143 -3.21 2.90 -11.67
N ASP A 144 -4.05 2.16 -12.41
CA ASP A 144 -4.04 2.25 -13.88
C ASP A 144 -4.31 3.70 -14.30
N ILE A 145 -3.28 4.32 -14.89
CA ILE A 145 -3.29 5.70 -15.32
C ILE A 145 -4.42 5.92 -16.33
N HIS A 146 -4.75 4.94 -17.17
CA HIS A 146 -5.83 5.10 -18.15
C HIS A 146 -7.18 5.33 -17.48
N THR A 147 -7.54 4.50 -16.48
CA THR A 147 -8.78 4.63 -15.71
C THR A 147 -8.78 5.90 -14.88
N LEU A 148 -7.67 6.21 -14.19
CA LEU A 148 -7.61 7.36 -13.30
C LEU A 148 -7.55 8.69 -14.05
N ASN A 149 -7.04 8.72 -15.29
CA ASN A 149 -6.99 9.93 -16.12
C ASN A 149 -8.40 10.42 -16.49
N LEU A 150 -9.40 9.54 -16.53
CA LEU A 150 -10.82 9.92 -16.68
C LEU A 150 -11.28 10.88 -15.58
N TYR A 151 -10.61 10.83 -14.42
CA TYR A 151 -10.85 11.70 -13.27
C TYR A 151 -9.77 12.78 -13.12
N GLY A 152 -8.89 12.96 -14.10
CA GLY A 152 -7.87 14.03 -14.11
C GLY A 152 -6.53 13.67 -13.45
N TYR A 153 -6.34 12.43 -12.97
CA TYR A 153 -5.07 12.00 -12.38
C TYR A 153 -3.92 12.08 -13.37
N GLN A 154 -2.78 12.64 -12.95
CA GLN A 154 -1.61 12.97 -13.77
C GLN A 154 -1.87 13.88 -14.98
N LYS A 155 -3.10 14.36 -15.15
CA LYS A 155 -3.45 15.44 -16.09
C LYS A 155 -3.47 16.80 -15.40
N TYR A 156 -3.88 16.81 -14.13
CA TYR A 156 -3.95 18.00 -13.30
C TYR A 156 -3.22 17.75 -11.98
N ASP A 157 -2.28 18.63 -11.63
CA ASP A 157 -1.41 18.46 -10.46
C ASP A 157 -2.18 18.43 -9.13
N ASN A 158 -3.38 19.04 -9.07
CA ASN A 158 -4.24 19.08 -7.89
C ASN A 158 -5.27 17.95 -7.84
N VAL A 159 -5.08 16.89 -8.64
CA VAL A 159 -5.84 15.65 -8.56
C VAL A 159 -4.88 14.53 -8.15
N ILE A 160 -5.03 14.05 -6.92
CA ILE A 160 -4.14 13.06 -6.31
C ILE A 160 -4.91 11.80 -5.89
N THR A 161 -4.23 10.69 -5.65
CA THR A 161 -4.82 9.50 -5.01
C THR A 161 -4.89 9.67 -3.49
N ALA A 162 -5.74 8.86 -2.85
CA ALA A 162 -5.78 8.78 -1.40
C ALA A 162 -4.44 8.32 -0.79
N MET A 163 -3.67 7.47 -1.49
CA MET A 163 -2.35 7.05 -1.02
C MET A 163 -1.34 8.19 -1.10
N GLU A 164 -1.35 9.00 -2.15
CA GLU A 164 -0.54 10.21 -2.22
C GLU A 164 -0.89 11.16 -1.08
N LEU A 165 -2.19 11.37 -0.77
CA LEU A 165 -2.59 12.17 0.38
C LEU A 165 -2.06 11.62 1.70
N GLU A 166 -2.14 10.30 1.94
CA GLU A 166 -1.57 9.66 3.12
C GLU A 166 -0.08 9.95 3.27
N ARG A 167 0.66 9.99 2.16
CA ARG A 167 2.09 10.32 2.16
C ARG A 167 2.31 11.81 2.39
N LEU A 168 1.61 12.69 1.70
CA LEU A 168 1.75 14.15 1.83
C LEU A 168 1.46 14.63 3.26
N ILE A 169 0.42 14.09 3.90
CA ILE A 169 0.03 14.49 5.28
C ILE A 169 0.80 13.72 6.37
N SER A 170 1.64 12.75 6.01
CA SER A 170 2.47 12.04 6.97
C SER A 170 3.60 12.93 7.47
N ALA A 171 3.81 12.98 8.79
CA ALA A 171 4.96 13.64 9.41
C ALA A 171 6.32 13.13 8.89
N SER A 172 6.36 11.89 8.40
CA SER A 172 7.55 11.26 7.80
C SER A 172 7.49 11.17 6.27
N GLY A 173 6.55 11.89 5.66
CA GLY A 173 6.35 11.92 4.22
C GLY A 173 6.92 13.16 3.54
N PRO A 174 6.64 13.35 2.24
CA PRO A 174 7.32 14.34 1.41
C PRO A 174 7.18 15.80 1.84
N GLN A 175 6.05 16.13 2.48
CA GLN A 175 5.77 17.48 2.97
C GLN A 175 5.88 17.58 4.50
N GLU A 176 6.43 16.56 5.17
CA GLU A 176 6.62 16.54 6.63
C GLU A 176 5.32 16.80 7.43
N GLY A 177 4.17 16.45 6.86
CA GLY A 177 2.83 16.70 7.41
C GLY A 177 2.20 18.03 7.00
N HIS A 178 2.91 18.90 6.29
CA HIS A 178 2.40 20.20 5.85
C HIS A 178 1.68 20.11 4.49
N LEU A 179 0.43 19.64 4.52
CA LEU A 179 -0.39 19.49 3.32
C LEU A 179 -0.43 20.77 2.47
N SER A 180 0.15 20.68 1.27
CA SER A 180 0.28 21.75 0.29
C SER A 180 -0.01 21.20 -1.11
N ARG A 181 -0.66 22.01 -1.95
CA ARG A 181 -0.95 21.70 -3.35
C ARG A 181 0.32 21.44 -4.15
N LEU A 182 0.28 20.46 -5.05
CA LEU A 182 1.43 20.12 -5.88
C LEU A 182 1.69 21.16 -6.98
N SER A 183 0.66 21.88 -7.45
CA SER A 183 0.81 22.87 -8.52
C SER A 183 1.55 24.15 -8.09
N ASP A 184 1.28 24.65 -6.88
CA ASP A 184 1.69 25.99 -6.46
C ASP A 184 2.18 26.09 -5.00
N GLY A 185 2.20 24.97 -4.27
CA GLY A 185 2.66 24.91 -2.88
C GLY A 185 1.73 25.61 -1.87
N LYS A 186 0.53 26.05 -2.26
CA LYS A 186 -0.41 26.68 -1.32
C LYS A 186 -1.17 25.63 -0.52
N HIS A 187 -1.56 26.00 0.70
CA HIS A 187 -2.44 25.18 1.52
C HIS A 187 -3.85 25.10 0.91
N PRO A 188 -4.42 23.89 0.71
CA PRO A 188 -5.80 23.74 0.25
C PRO A 188 -6.77 24.10 1.38
N LYS A 189 -7.80 24.91 1.06
CA LYS A 189 -8.90 25.24 1.98
C LYS A 189 -10.16 24.45 1.68
N LYS A 190 -10.29 23.91 0.47
CA LYS A 190 -11.38 23.03 0.06
C LYS A 190 -10.82 21.77 -0.56
N ILE A 191 -11.19 20.61 -0.02
CA ILE A 191 -10.80 19.31 -0.56
C ILE A 191 -12.04 18.51 -0.94
N ALA A 192 -12.05 17.96 -2.15
CA ALA A 192 -13.04 16.97 -2.52
C ALA A 192 -12.46 15.56 -2.47
N PHE A 193 -13.21 14.64 -1.89
CA PHE A 193 -12.89 13.22 -1.90
C PHE A 193 -13.90 12.47 -2.76
N LEU A 194 -13.38 11.74 -3.73
CA LEU A 194 -14.16 11.05 -4.75
C LEU A 194 -14.17 9.55 -4.43
N GLN A 195 -15.31 9.03 -3.99
CA GLN A 195 -15.43 7.62 -3.60
C GLN A 195 -15.57 6.70 -4.81
N CYS A 196 -15.22 5.43 -4.58
CA CYS A 196 -15.44 4.34 -5.53
C CYS A 196 -14.72 4.56 -6.88
N ILE A 197 -13.54 5.17 -6.88
CA ILE A 197 -12.73 5.30 -8.10
C ILE A 197 -12.13 3.94 -8.42
N GLY A 198 -12.50 3.37 -9.58
CA GLY A 198 -12.14 2.01 -9.97
C GLY A 198 -12.88 0.89 -9.22
N SER A 199 -13.75 1.20 -8.24
CA SER A 199 -14.54 0.22 -7.49
C SER A 199 -16.03 0.37 -7.79
N ARG A 200 -16.78 -0.74 -7.67
CA ARG A 200 -18.22 -0.79 -8.00
C ARG A 200 -18.50 -0.26 -9.40
N ASP A 201 -17.57 -0.51 -10.32
CA ASP A 201 -17.66 -0.10 -11.70
C ASP A 201 -18.02 -1.32 -12.57
N TYR A 202 -19.05 -1.17 -13.39
CA TYR A 202 -19.57 -2.20 -14.29
C TYR A 202 -19.38 -1.83 -15.77
N THR A 203 -18.68 -0.73 -16.06
CA THR A 203 -18.42 -0.25 -17.42
C THR A 203 -17.34 -1.07 -18.13
N GLY A 204 -16.51 -1.79 -17.38
CA GLY A 204 -15.33 -2.50 -17.88
C GLY A 204 -14.01 -1.77 -17.58
N GLU A 205 -14.06 -0.50 -17.16
CA GLU A 205 -12.89 0.33 -16.84
C GLU A 205 -12.41 0.18 -15.37
N GLY A 206 -13.06 -0.68 -14.59
CA GLY A 206 -12.74 -0.89 -13.18
C GLY A 206 -13.37 -2.17 -12.63
N GLN A 207 -13.32 -2.32 -11.30
CA GLN A 207 -13.71 -3.52 -10.61
C GLN A 207 -15.18 -3.50 -10.14
N PRO A 208 -15.95 -4.58 -10.35
CA PRO A 208 -17.38 -4.62 -10.00
C PRO A 208 -17.63 -4.87 -8.51
N TYR A 209 -16.58 -4.91 -7.69
CA TYR A 209 -16.67 -5.10 -6.23
C TYR A 209 -16.32 -3.82 -5.47
N CYS A 210 -16.59 -3.84 -4.16
CA CYS A 210 -16.28 -2.72 -3.27
C CYS A 210 -14.96 -2.97 -2.55
N SER A 211 -14.10 -1.95 -2.49
CA SER A 211 -12.83 -2.00 -1.75
C SER A 211 -12.96 -1.96 -0.23
N SER A 212 -14.19 -2.00 0.32
CA SER A 212 -14.51 -2.17 1.75
C SER A 212 -14.09 -1.02 2.70
N VAL A 213 -12.94 -0.39 2.48
CA VAL A 213 -12.31 0.54 3.43
C VAL A 213 -12.33 2.02 3.01
N CYS A 214 -12.61 2.32 1.73
CA CYS A 214 -12.51 3.67 1.18
C CYS A 214 -13.38 4.72 1.86
N CYS A 215 -14.63 4.40 2.19
CA CYS A 215 -15.50 5.32 2.93
C CYS A 215 -14.89 5.72 4.30
N MET A 216 -14.16 4.81 4.93
CA MET A 216 -13.60 5.01 6.26
C MET A 216 -12.24 5.70 6.23
N TYR A 217 -11.33 5.29 5.34
CA TYR A 217 -10.05 6.00 5.21
C TYR A 217 -10.25 7.43 4.73
N THR A 218 -11.22 7.70 3.86
CA THR A 218 -11.50 9.08 3.42
C THR A 218 -12.00 9.94 4.56
N THR A 219 -12.90 9.43 5.41
CA THR A 219 -13.34 10.19 6.58
C THR A 219 -12.17 10.45 7.52
N LYS A 220 -11.27 9.47 7.70
CA LYS A 220 -10.04 9.64 8.48
C LYS A 220 -9.12 10.70 7.85
N GLU A 221 -8.86 10.63 6.56
CA GLU A 221 -8.03 11.60 5.82
C GLU A 221 -8.60 13.02 5.92
N ALA A 222 -9.91 13.18 5.73
CA ALA A 222 -10.59 14.47 5.86
C ALA A 222 -10.50 15.03 7.29
N ILE A 223 -10.65 14.19 8.32
CA ILE A 223 -10.44 14.57 9.73
C ILE A 223 -9.00 15.02 9.95
N ILE A 224 -8.01 14.25 9.48
CA ILE A 224 -6.59 14.61 9.67
C ILE A 224 -6.25 15.89 8.90
N ALA A 225 -6.78 16.09 7.68
CA ALA A 225 -6.60 17.33 6.93
C ALA A 225 -7.16 18.53 7.69
N PHE A 226 -8.34 18.40 8.29
CA PHE A 226 -8.91 19.44 9.15
C PHE A 226 -8.05 19.71 10.40
N GLU A 227 -7.48 18.67 11.04
CA GLU A 227 -6.60 18.85 12.20
C GLU A 227 -5.31 19.61 11.87
N HIS A 228 -4.88 19.62 10.61
CA HIS A 228 -3.74 20.44 10.14
C HIS A 228 -4.16 21.87 9.76
N ASP A 229 -5.42 22.08 9.39
CA ASP A 229 -6.01 23.40 9.10
C ASP A 229 -7.50 23.42 9.47
N ASN A 230 -7.83 24.01 10.63
CA ASN A 230 -9.19 24.04 11.18
C ASN A 230 -10.18 24.93 10.39
N GLU A 231 -9.75 25.57 9.29
CA GLU A 231 -10.63 26.30 8.37
C GLU A 231 -10.99 25.45 7.14
N LEU A 232 -10.41 24.27 6.98
CA LEU A 232 -10.57 23.41 5.82
C LEU A 232 -12.01 22.88 5.72
N GLU A 233 -12.57 22.89 4.52
CA GLU A 233 -13.85 22.26 4.19
C GLU A 233 -13.60 21.01 3.36
N SER A 234 -14.10 19.86 3.83
CA SER A 234 -14.02 18.60 3.10
C SER A 234 -15.36 18.22 2.49
N PHE A 235 -15.36 17.80 1.23
CA PHE A 235 -16.56 17.40 0.49
C PHE A 235 -16.41 15.97 -0.02
N VAL A 236 -17.16 15.03 0.53
CA VAL A 236 -17.07 13.60 0.21
C VAL A 236 -18.21 13.22 -0.72
N PHE A 237 -17.89 12.88 -1.97
CA PHE A 237 -18.86 12.42 -2.98
C PHE A 237 -18.95 10.90 -2.97
N TYR A 238 -20.13 10.35 -2.66
CA TYR A 238 -20.32 8.91 -2.44
C TYR A 238 -21.61 8.35 -3.04
N ILE A 239 -21.62 7.04 -3.35
CA ILE A 239 -22.85 6.33 -3.74
C ILE A 239 -23.59 5.84 -2.49
N ASP A 240 -22.91 5.03 -1.67
CA ASP A 240 -23.37 4.58 -0.36
C ASP A 240 -22.22 4.65 0.64
N MET A 241 -22.47 5.17 1.85
CA MET A 241 -21.49 5.12 2.94
C MET A 241 -21.50 3.74 3.58
N ARG A 242 -20.37 3.03 3.50
CA ARG A 242 -20.23 1.67 4.04
C ARG A 242 -19.46 1.65 5.35
N ALA A 243 -20.19 1.92 6.45
CA ALA A 243 -19.67 1.98 7.80
C ALA A 243 -20.02 0.72 8.62
N GLY A 244 -19.64 -0.46 8.14
CA GLY A 244 -20.05 -1.75 8.73
C GLY A 244 -19.35 -2.14 10.05
N GLY A 245 -18.20 -1.54 10.37
CA GLY A 245 -17.41 -1.86 11.55
C GLY A 245 -17.95 -1.23 12.85
N LYS A 246 -17.51 -1.77 14.00
CA LYS A 246 -17.88 -1.24 15.32
C LYS A 246 -17.45 0.23 15.45
N GLY A 247 -18.43 1.11 15.65
CA GLY A 247 -18.19 2.54 15.83
C GLY A 247 -18.00 3.34 14.54
N PHE A 248 -18.01 2.70 13.36
CA PHE A 248 -17.78 3.39 12.08
C PHE A 248 -18.88 4.41 11.78
N GLN A 249 -20.15 4.11 12.07
CA GLN A 249 -21.23 5.09 11.91
C GLN A 249 -21.06 6.32 12.83
N LYS A 250 -20.53 6.11 14.06
CA LYS A 250 -20.21 7.21 14.96
C LYS A 250 -19.05 8.04 14.43
N PHE A 251 -18.08 7.39 13.79
CA PHE A 251 -16.93 8.05 13.17
C PHE A 251 -17.34 8.96 12.01
N LEU A 252 -18.25 8.51 11.12
CA LEU A 252 -18.81 9.36 10.06
C LEU A 252 -19.53 10.59 10.63
N ARG A 253 -20.37 10.38 11.64
CA ARG A 253 -21.11 11.47 12.30
C ARG A 253 -20.19 12.48 12.96
N ARG A 254 -19.13 12.00 13.63
CA ARG A 254 -18.07 12.86 14.20
C ARG A 254 -17.43 13.70 13.10
N GLY A 255 -17.13 13.13 11.94
CA GLY A 255 -16.58 13.85 10.80
C GLY A 255 -17.45 15.05 10.38
N GLU A 256 -18.76 14.85 10.29
CA GLU A 256 -19.74 15.89 9.95
C GLU A 256 -19.92 16.94 11.07
N GLU A 257 -20.05 16.49 12.32
CA GLU A 257 -20.38 17.35 13.47
C GLU A 257 -19.18 18.15 13.99
N GLU A 258 -17.96 17.62 13.90
CA GLU A 258 -16.77 18.16 14.56
C GLU A 258 -15.65 18.60 13.59
N TYR A 259 -15.60 18.10 12.34
CA TYR A 259 -14.46 18.30 11.42
C TYR A 259 -14.86 18.87 10.05
N ASN A 260 -16.03 19.49 9.94
CA ASN A 260 -16.47 20.22 8.76
C ASN A 260 -16.48 19.38 7.46
N ILE A 261 -16.85 18.10 7.59
CA ILE A 261 -16.99 17.18 6.46
C ILE A 261 -18.43 17.18 5.97
N LYS A 262 -18.62 17.47 4.68
CA LYS A 262 -19.91 17.44 3.99
C LYS A 262 -19.99 16.20 3.12
N TYR A 263 -20.95 15.34 3.40
CA TYR A 263 -21.18 14.12 2.63
C TYR A 263 -22.25 14.36 1.56
N TYR A 264 -21.84 14.32 0.29
CA TYR A 264 -22.75 14.41 -0.85
C TYR A 264 -23.01 13.03 -1.45
N LYS A 265 -24.25 12.57 -1.35
CA LYS A 265 -24.67 11.38 -2.07
C LYS A 265 -24.70 11.71 -3.57
N SER A 266 -23.65 11.31 -4.30
CA SER A 266 -23.50 11.49 -5.74
C SER A 266 -22.30 10.69 -6.26
N LYS A 267 -22.40 10.11 -7.46
CA LYS A 267 -21.23 9.72 -8.27
C LYS A 267 -20.94 10.88 -9.21
N ILE A 268 -19.70 11.37 -9.21
CA ILE A 268 -19.33 12.49 -10.07
C ILE A 268 -19.44 12.11 -11.54
N SER A 269 -19.78 13.08 -12.39
CA SER A 269 -19.89 12.85 -13.83
C SER A 269 -18.63 13.25 -14.58
N HIS A 270 -17.99 14.34 -14.17
CA HIS A 270 -16.84 14.93 -14.87
C HIS A 270 -15.99 15.76 -13.91
N LEU A 271 -14.68 15.80 -14.20
CA LEU A 271 -13.71 16.66 -13.52
C LEU A 271 -12.90 17.43 -14.57
N GLU A 272 -12.88 18.75 -14.41
CA GLU A 272 -12.04 19.69 -15.17
C GLU A 272 -11.31 20.63 -14.20
N VAL A 273 -10.56 21.61 -14.71
CA VAL A 273 -9.88 22.62 -13.88
C VAL A 273 -10.19 24.03 -14.38
N ASP A 274 -10.14 25.01 -13.48
CA ASP A 274 -10.19 26.44 -13.84
C ASP A 274 -8.84 26.98 -14.36
N GLU A 275 -8.76 28.28 -14.63
CA GLU A 275 -7.52 28.96 -15.03
C GLU A 275 -6.39 28.99 -13.98
N HIS A 276 -6.64 28.46 -12.77
CA HIS A 276 -5.72 28.40 -11.64
C HIS A 276 -5.45 26.94 -11.20
N ASP A 277 -5.72 25.98 -12.08
CA ASP A 277 -5.55 24.54 -11.86
C ASP A 277 -6.38 24.00 -10.67
N ASN A 278 -7.45 24.69 -10.28
CA ASN A 278 -8.36 24.21 -9.24
C ASN A 278 -9.37 23.22 -9.83
N PRO A 279 -9.51 22.00 -9.26
CA PRO A 279 -10.50 21.05 -9.75
C PRO A 279 -11.95 21.57 -9.63
N ILE A 280 -12.70 21.44 -10.73
CA ILE A 280 -14.14 21.69 -10.83
C ILE A 280 -14.85 20.36 -10.98
N ILE A 281 -15.64 19.99 -9.97
CA ILE A 281 -16.35 18.71 -9.93
C ILE A 281 -17.80 18.93 -10.34
N THR A 282 -18.21 18.26 -11.42
CA THR A 282 -19.61 18.23 -11.83
C THR A 282 -20.30 17.00 -11.26
N TYR A 283 -21.42 17.22 -10.56
CA TYR A 283 -22.16 16.16 -9.87
C TYR A 283 -23.66 16.44 -9.86
N GLU A 284 -24.45 15.37 -9.76
CA GLU A 284 -25.89 15.49 -9.52
C GLU A 284 -26.13 15.59 -8.01
N ASP A 285 -26.79 16.67 -7.59
CA ASP A 285 -27.29 16.78 -6.22
C ASP A 285 -28.58 15.97 -6.10
N TYR A 286 -28.52 14.86 -5.37
CA TYR A 286 -29.65 13.94 -5.21
C TYR A 286 -30.86 14.53 -4.49
N GLU A 287 -30.70 15.57 -3.67
CA GLU A 287 -31.82 16.19 -2.96
C GLU A 287 -32.60 17.12 -3.90
N THR A 288 -31.90 17.78 -4.81
CA THR A 288 -32.50 18.78 -5.71
C THR A 288 -32.67 18.31 -7.15
N SER A 289 -32.11 17.16 -7.52
CA SER A 289 -32.03 16.63 -8.90
C SER A 289 -31.45 17.64 -9.90
N LYS A 290 -30.53 18.49 -9.44
CA LYS A 290 -29.85 19.49 -10.26
C LYS A 290 -28.40 19.11 -10.43
N ILE A 291 -27.88 19.31 -11.64
CA ILE A 291 -26.45 19.30 -11.89
C ILE A 291 -25.85 20.54 -11.25
N LYS A 292 -24.83 20.33 -10.41
CA LYS A 292 -24.06 21.39 -9.75
C LYS A 292 -22.58 21.23 -10.08
N GLN A 293 -21.86 22.33 -9.91
CA GLN A 293 -20.41 22.36 -9.97
C GLN A 293 -19.86 22.84 -8.63
N LEU A 294 -18.78 22.21 -8.17
CA LEU A 294 -18.03 22.62 -6.98
C LEU A 294 -16.56 22.76 -7.35
N THR A 295 -16.03 23.97 -7.23
CA THR A 295 -14.59 24.23 -7.33
C THR A 295 -13.92 24.00 -5.98
N VAL A 296 -12.84 23.23 -5.98
CA VAL A 296 -12.03 22.90 -4.80
C VAL A 296 -10.55 23.15 -5.08
N ASP A 297 -9.73 23.21 -4.04
CA ASP A 297 -8.29 23.43 -4.18
C ASP A 297 -7.53 22.12 -4.46
N LEU A 298 -8.10 20.99 -4.03
CA LEU A 298 -7.53 19.65 -4.20
C LEU A 298 -8.65 18.61 -4.35
N ALA A 299 -8.48 17.66 -5.27
CA ALA A 299 -9.34 16.50 -5.41
C ALA A 299 -8.55 15.21 -5.12
N VAL A 300 -9.16 14.31 -4.34
CA VAL A 300 -8.54 13.09 -3.83
C VAL A 300 -9.35 11.88 -4.32
N LEU A 301 -8.69 10.98 -5.02
CA LEU A 301 -9.27 9.78 -5.61
C LEU A 301 -9.15 8.61 -4.64
N ALA A 302 -10.30 8.12 -4.15
CA ALA A 302 -10.35 6.92 -3.32
C ALA A 302 -10.31 5.67 -4.22
N THR A 303 -9.09 5.23 -4.55
CA THR A 303 -8.78 4.20 -5.54
C THR A 303 -9.16 2.79 -5.09
N CYS A 304 -9.31 1.89 -6.07
CA CYS A 304 -9.69 0.51 -5.86
C CYS A 304 -8.55 -0.29 -5.25
N ILE A 305 -8.88 -1.25 -4.38
CA ILE A 305 -7.98 -2.28 -3.91
C ILE A 305 -8.06 -3.46 -4.88
N ILE A 306 -6.90 -3.95 -5.32
CA ILE A 306 -6.76 -5.15 -6.15
C ILE A 306 -5.86 -6.18 -5.44
N PRO A 307 -5.91 -7.46 -5.83
CA PRO A 307 -4.96 -8.44 -5.34
C PRO A 307 -3.51 -7.99 -5.60
N SER A 308 -2.58 -8.41 -4.75
CA SER A 308 -1.15 -8.13 -4.97
C SER A 308 -0.72 -8.62 -6.36
N ARG A 309 -0.03 -7.81 -7.16
CA ARG A 309 0.34 -8.10 -8.56
C ARG A 309 1.09 -9.43 -8.76
N GLY A 310 1.79 -9.91 -7.72
CA GLY A 310 2.49 -11.20 -7.72
C GLY A 310 1.61 -12.43 -7.42
N ILE A 311 0.30 -12.26 -7.14
CA ILE A 311 -0.53 -13.35 -6.60
C ILE A 311 -0.76 -14.48 -7.59
N SER A 312 -0.90 -14.16 -8.89
CA SER A 312 -1.12 -15.17 -9.93
C SER A 312 0.09 -16.09 -10.05
N LYS A 313 1.30 -15.55 -10.13
CA LYS A 313 2.55 -16.34 -10.11
C LYS A 313 2.67 -17.15 -8.83
N LEU A 314 2.35 -16.57 -7.68
CA LEU A 314 2.40 -17.29 -6.40
C LEU A 314 1.37 -18.42 -6.32
N SER A 315 0.18 -18.25 -6.92
CA SER A 315 -0.86 -19.29 -7.02
C SER A 315 -0.40 -20.47 -7.87
N GLU A 316 0.36 -20.23 -8.93
CA GLU A 316 0.96 -21.29 -9.75
C GLU A 316 2.04 -22.05 -8.97
N ILE A 317 2.86 -21.33 -8.17
CA ILE A 317 3.92 -21.92 -7.35
C ILE A 317 3.35 -22.78 -6.21
N LEU A 318 2.30 -22.30 -5.54
CA LEU A 318 1.71 -22.96 -4.37
C LEU A 318 0.51 -23.87 -4.71
N GLY A 319 0.00 -23.81 -5.93
CA GLY A 319 -1.10 -24.64 -6.43
C GLY A 319 -2.50 -24.28 -5.93
N PHE A 320 -2.70 -23.13 -5.28
CA PHE A 320 -4.03 -22.71 -4.81
C PHE A 320 -4.84 -22.01 -5.90
N GLU A 321 -6.17 -22.09 -5.80
CA GLU A 321 -7.08 -21.44 -6.74
C GLU A 321 -7.31 -19.97 -6.40
N LEU A 322 -7.47 -19.15 -7.43
CA LEU A 322 -8.00 -17.80 -7.33
C LEU A 322 -9.50 -17.79 -7.65
N ASN A 323 -10.23 -16.81 -7.11
CA ASN A 323 -11.61 -16.55 -7.47
C ASN A 323 -11.68 -15.73 -8.78
N HIS A 324 -12.89 -15.40 -9.24
CA HIS A 324 -13.10 -14.66 -10.50
C HIS A 324 -12.69 -13.18 -10.44
N TYR A 325 -12.15 -12.71 -9.30
CA TYR A 325 -11.57 -11.38 -9.08
C TYR A 325 -10.06 -11.47 -8.74
N ASP A 326 -9.44 -12.62 -8.98
CA ASP A 326 -8.02 -12.89 -8.75
C ASP A 326 -7.55 -12.82 -7.28
N PHE A 327 -8.47 -12.77 -6.32
CA PHE A 327 -8.13 -13.02 -4.91
C PHE A 327 -8.07 -14.51 -4.60
N ILE A 328 -7.40 -14.89 -3.51
CA ILE A 328 -7.33 -16.29 -3.08
C ILE A 328 -8.73 -16.83 -2.82
N LYS A 329 -9.07 -17.93 -3.48
CA LYS A 329 -10.37 -18.59 -3.33
C LYS A 329 -10.40 -19.35 -2.01
N THR A 330 -11.42 -19.08 -1.20
CA THR A 330 -11.65 -19.72 0.09
C THR A 330 -13.11 -20.17 0.21
N ASN A 331 -13.38 -21.11 1.12
CA ASN A 331 -14.75 -21.50 1.47
C ASN A 331 -15.36 -20.45 2.44
N PRO A 332 -16.60 -19.95 2.22
CA PRO A 332 -17.24 -19.01 3.15
C PRO A 332 -17.34 -19.49 4.61
N PHE A 333 -17.38 -20.81 4.84
CA PHE A 333 -17.39 -21.40 6.19
C PHE A 333 -15.99 -21.66 6.75
N LEU A 334 -14.96 -21.67 5.89
CA LEU A 334 -13.54 -21.85 6.25
C LEU A 334 -12.72 -20.74 5.55
N PRO A 335 -12.93 -19.47 5.95
CA PRO A 335 -12.45 -18.32 5.18
C PRO A 335 -10.92 -18.16 5.19
N ILE A 336 -10.19 -18.94 5.98
CA ILE A 336 -8.73 -18.88 6.06
C ILE A 336 -8.07 -20.06 5.34
N GLU A 337 -8.85 -21.00 4.81
CA GLU A 337 -8.33 -22.18 4.11
C GLU A 337 -8.37 -21.97 2.60
N THR A 338 -7.25 -22.24 1.95
CA THR A 338 -7.16 -22.23 0.49
C THR A 338 -7.68 -23.55 -0.09
N SER A 339 -7.61 -23.72 -1.42
CA SER A 339 -7.92 -25.00 -2.07
C SER A 339 -6.86 -26.09 -1.84
N VAL A 340 -5.72 -25.76 -1.23
CA VAL A 340 -4.63 -26.69 -0.94
C VAL A 340 -4.52 -26.91 0.56
N GLU A 341 -4.59 -28.17 0.98
CA GLU A 341 -4.46 -28.55 2.38
C GLU A 341 -3.08 -28.17 2.93
N GLY A 342 -3.04 -27.61 4.15
CA GLY A 342 -1.80 -27.09 4.76
C GLY A 342 -1.38 -25.70 4.28
N ILE A 343 -2.07 -25.12 3.30
CA ILE A 343 -1.88 -23.74 2.84
C ILE A 343 -3.09 -22.88 3.24
N TYR A 344 -2.82 -21.81 3.98
CA TYR A 344 -3.81 -20.89 4.54
C TYR A 344 -3.63 -19.49 3.98
N THR A 345 -4.63 -18.63 4.17
CA THR A 345 -4.58 -17.21 3.80
C THR A 345 -5.15 -16.33 4.89
N CYS A 346 -4.77 -15.06 4.89
CA CYS A 346 -5.36 -14.04 5.75
C CYS A 346 -5.23 -12.63 5.16
N GLY A 347 -6.09 -11.73 5.63
CA GLY A 347 -6.01 -10.32 5.27
C GLY A 347 -6.36 -10.07 3.80
N CYS A 348 -5.84 -8.98 3.26
CA CYS A 348 -6.28 -8.50 1.94
C CYS A 348 -5.90 -9.39 0.75
N ALA A 349 -5.06 -10.42 0.96
CA ALA A 349 -4.81 -11.44 -0.06
C ALA A 349 -6.08 -12.23 -0.42
N ARG A 350 -7.06 -12.28 0.50
CA ARG A 350 -8.33 -12.97 0.32
C ARG A 350 -9.45 -12.07 -0.22
N GLU A 351 -9.56 -10.84 0.29
CA GLU A 351 -10.51 -9.83 -0.18
C GLU A 351 -10.21 -8.46 0.47
N PRO A 352 -10.69 -7.34 -0.07
CA PRO A 352 -10.52 -6.02 0.55
C PRO A 352 -11.10 -5.97 1.98
N MET A 353 -10.26 -5.61 2.95
CA MET A 353 -10.67 -5.50 4.36
C MET A 353 -9.82 -4.52 5.16
N ASP A 354 -10.28 -4.20 6.37
CA ASP A 354 -9.57 -3.31 7.28
C ASP A 354 -8.51 -4.04 8.13
N ILE A 355 -7.72 -3.25 8.85
CA ILE A 355 -6.65 -3.75 9.72
C ILE A 355 -7.20 -4.68 10.83
N PRO A 356 -8.26 -4.31 11.59
CA PRO A 356 -8.80 -5.19 12.62
C PRO A 356 -9.19 -6.57 12.11
N ARG A 357 -9.87 -6.64 10.95
CA ARG A 357 -10.25 -7.92 10.34
C ARG A 357 -9.03 -8.70 9.86
N SER A 358 -8.06 -8.02 9.25
CA SER A 358 -6.81 -8.65 8.80
C SER A 358 -6.04 -9.29 9.97
N VAL A 359 -5.95 -8.60 11.11
CA VAL A 359 -5.29 -9.12 12.32
C VAL A 359 -6.05 -10.30 12.93
N ALA A 360 -7.39 -10.26 12.91
CA ALA A 360 -8.21 -11.36 13.37
C ALA A 360 -8.04 -12.61 12.47
N GLU A 361 -8.07 -12.44 11.15
CA GLU A 361 -7.83 -13.53 10.20
C GLU A 361 -6.41 -14.10 10.31
N ALA A 362 -5.40 -13.25 10.51
CA ALA A 362 -4.02 -13.71 10.70
C ALA A 362 -3.88 -14.58 11.97
N SER A 363 -4.57 -14.22 13.05
CA SER A 363 -4.62 -15.02 14.28
C SER A 363 -5.30 -16.37 14.03
N GLY A 364 -6.37 -16.40 13.24
CA GLY A 364 -7.06 -17.63 12.84
C GLY A 364 -6.18 -18.54 11.97
N ALA A 365 -5.52 -17.97 10.96
CA ALA A 365 -4.61 -18.71 10.08
C ALA A 365 -3.44 -19.32 10.87
N ALA A 366 -2.86 -18.57 11.82
CA ALA A 366 -1.84 -19.09 12.71
C ALA A 366 -2.34 -20.26 13.59
N ALA A 367 -3.59 -20.20 14.06
CA ALA A 367 -4.19 -21.29 14.84
C ALA A 367 -4.37 -22.56 14.00
N ARG A 368 -4.86 -22.45 12.75
CA ARG A 368 -5.00 -23.60 11.85
C ARG A 368 -3.66 -24.20 11.45
N ALA A 369 -2.68 -23.36 11.12
CA ALA A 369 -1.32 -23.84 10.84
C ALA A 369 -0.72 -24.58 12.05
N ALA A 370 -0.93 -24.08 13.27
CA ALA A 370 -0.44 -24.72 14.48
C ALA A 370 -1.10 -26.08 14.77
N GLU A 371 -2.37 -26.26 14.40
CA GLU A 371 -3.09 -27.53 14.52
C GLU A 371 -2.43 -28.63 13.67
N VAL A 372 -2.15 -28.31 12.40
CA VAL A 372 -1.42 -29.21 11.49
C VAL A 372 -0.03 -29.54 12.02
N ILE A 373 0.74 -28.54 12.43
CA ILE A 373 2.12 -28.73 12.90
C ILE A 373 2.17 -29.63 14.15
N LYS A 374 1.15 -29.60 15.00
CA LYS A 374 1.07 -30.42 16.21
C LYS A 374 0.53 -31.84 15.97
N GLY A 375 0.19 -32.21 14.73
CA GLY A 375 -0.37 -33.51 14.39
C GLY A 375 -1.84 -33.67 14.79
N GLY A 376 -2.62 -32.59 14.65
CA GLY A 376 -4.08 -32.59 14.83
C GLY A 376 -4.82 -33.52 13.87
#